data_AF-A0A2V6NWC7-F1
#
_entry.id   AF-A0A2V6NWC7-F1
#
_cell.length_a   1.000
_cell.length_b   1.000
_cell.length_c   1.000
_cell.angle_alpha   90.00
_cell.angle_beta   90.00
_cell.angle_gamma   90.00
#
_symmetry.space_group_name_H-M   'P 1'
#
loop_
_entity.id
_entity.type
_entity.pdbx_description
1 polymer ?
#
loop_
_entity_poly.entity_id
_entity_poly.type
_entity_poly.pdbx_seq_one_letter_code
_entity_poly.pdbx_strand_id
1 'polypeptide(L)'
;MSRTFLPTTLFVIHAHLIRDQLADDLAKNVSLPYSRDRLERLYLALNAEITKSHAGWQYAYHSLGFDPDFLIHDPNSIAPQTRREFRGDVAAVCAFYYFYYRRIRQKRSQEVVKKVARQMLRFYLPYCRAYDPAITKKLGSAYRDSIASLSDPICRKVWTAYPPAVGFMTRTQELSQRELRFQQPLLFPIIPIAVFLTSIGYSTWLVIALVLVLIVALNSGRWGRLRFIATMVVFVFAFNAICCLEVAIISSLDLRRYMTVQMYSTLLAQLLGFWFILEFVIQMWERRLQDASEPRS
;
A
#
# COMPACT_ATOMS: atom_id res chain seq x y z
N MET A 1 14.47 14.10 -12.34
CA MET A 1 14.02 12.79 -11.84
C MET A 1 12.53 12.50 -12.06
N SER A 2 11.66 13.48 -12.38
CA SER A 2 10.21 13.23 -12.51
C SER A 2 9.81 12.33 -13.69
N ARG A 3 10.51 12.41 -14.84
CA ARG A 3 10.13 11.66 -16.06
C ARG A 3 10.31 10.14 -15.97
N THR A 4 11.19 9.64 -15.10
CA THR A 4 11.47 8.20 -14.95
C THR A 4 10.77 7.58 -13.75
N PHE A 5 10.19 8.38 -12.85
CA PHE A 5 9.69 7.87 -11.57
C PHE A 5 8.67 6.74 -11.74
N LEU A 6 7.53 7.02 -12.40
CA LEU A 6 6.48 6.01 -12.60
C LEU A 6 6.96 4.77 -13.38
N PRO A 7 7.65 4.90 -14.54
CA PRO A 7 8.20 3.75 -15.25
C PRO A 7 9.12 2.87 -14.39
N THR A 8 10.05 3.50 -13.67
CA THR A 8 10.99 2.78 -12.78
C THR A 8 10.24 2.10 -11.64
N THR A 9 9.29 2.79 -11.00
CA THR A 9 8.48 2.19 -9.92
C THR A 9 7.70 0.99 -10.41
N LEU A 10 7.04 1.07 -11.57
CA LEU A 10 6.31 -0.06 -12.15
C LEU A 10 7.23 -1.25 -12.44
N PHE A 11 8.43 -1.00 -12.96
CA PHE A 11 9.41 -2.04 -13.21
C PHE A 11 9.86 -2.72 -11.91
N VAL A 12 10.23 -1.92 -10.91
CA VAL A 12 10.80 -2.42 -9.66
C VAL A 12 9.76 -3.11 -8.78
N ILE A 13 8.56 -2.55 -8.64
CA ILE A 13 7.47 -3.15 -7.85
C ILE A 13 7.03 -4.51 -8.44
N HIS A 14 7.22 -4.72 -9.73
CA HIS A 14 6.96 -6.00 -10.42
C HIS A 14 8.23 -6.76 -10.79
N ALA A 15 9.37 -6.42 -10.18
CA ALA A 15 10.68 -6.94 -10.53
C ALA A 15 10.72 -8.48 -10.60
N HIS A 16 10.12 -9.17 -9.63
CA HIS A 16 10.04 -10.64 -9.64
C HIS A 16 9.31 -11.17 -10.89
N LEU A 17 8.14 -10.60 -11.23
CA LEU A 17 7.36 -11.03 -12.39
C LEU A 17 8.07 -10.69 -13.71
N ILE A 18 8.76 -9.55 -13.76
CA ILE A 18 9.53 -9.13 -14.93
C ILE A 18 10.76 -10.00 -15.11
N ARG A 19 11.47 -10.35 -14.04
CA ARG A 19 12.58 -11.32 -14.06
C ARG A 19 12.11 -12.65 -14.64
N ASP A 20 10.99 -13.17 -14.15
CA ASP A 20 10.46 -14.46 -14.63
C ASP A 20 10.01 -14.37 -16.09
N GLN A 21 9.49 -13.21 -16.53
CA GLN A 21 9.14 -13.01 -17.94
C GLN A 21 10.39 -12.88 -18.84
N LEU A 22 11.44 -12.21 -18.37
CA LEU A 22 12.73 -12.16 -19.06
C LEU A 22 13.32 -13.55 -19.25
N ALA A 23 13.30 -14.39 -18.20
CA ALA A 23 13.76 -15.78 -18.28
C ALA A 23 12.99 -16.58 -19.34
N ASP A 24 11.65 -16.48 -19.34
CA ASP A 24 10.80 -17.16 -20.34
C ASP A 24 11.07 -16.68 -21.76
N ASP A 25 11.25 -15.36 -21.95
CA ASP A 25 11.52 -14.77 -23.26
C ASP A 25 12.86 -15.23 -23.83
N LEU A 26 13.89 -15.30 -22.97
CA LEU A 26 15.22 -15.80 -23.30
C LEU A 26 15.21 -17.30 -23.60
N ALA A 27 14.49 -18.09 -22.82
CA ALA A 27 14.38 -19.54 -23.02
C ALA A 27 13.62 -19.91 -24.30
N LYS A 28 12.56 -19.16 -24.63
CA LYS A 28 11.71 -19.40 -25.81
C LYS A 28 12.22 -18.73 -27.08
N ASN A 29 13.37 -18.06 -27.03
CA ASN A 29 13.97 -17.32 -28.15
C ASN A 29 12.97 -16.37 -28.84
N VAL A 30 12.17 -15.64 -28.05
CA VAL A 30 11.12 -14.78 -28.61
C VAL A 30 11.74 -13.59 -29.34
N SER A 31 11.23 -13.28 -30.53
CA SER A 31 11.62 -12.06 -31.26
C SER A 31 11.09 -10.82 -30.54
N LEU A 32 12.01 -9.95 -30.12
CA LEU A 32 11.73 -8.76 -29.31
C LEU A 32 12.47 -7.54 -29.87
N PRO A 33 12.01 -6.31 -29.60
CA PRO A 33 12.67 -5.08 -30.06
C PRO A 33 14.00 -4.79 -29.34
N TYR A 34 14.44 -5.69 -28.44
CA TYR A 34 15.68 -5.60 -27.69
C TYR A 34 16.56 -6.80 -28.02
N SER A 35 17.88 -6.59 -28.14
CA SER A 35 18.81 -7.68 -28.42
C SER A 35 18.84 -8.70 -27.29
N ARG A 36 19.04 -9.98 -27.64
CA ARG A 36 19.14 -11.08 -26.69
C ARG A 36 20.21 -10.81 -25.62
N ASP A 37 21.40 -10.40 -26.03
CA ASP A 37 22.53 -10.13 -25.12
C ASP A 37 22.21 -9.02 -24.11
N ARG A 38 21.41 -8.03 -24.51
CA ARG A 38 20.94 -6.99 -23.59
C ARG A 38 19.96 -7.56 -22.58
N LEU A 39 18.99 -8.35 -23.04
CA LEU A 39 17.99 -8.96 -22.17
C LEU A 39 18.63 -9.93 -21.18
N GLU A 40 19.62 -10.70 -21.60
CA GLU A 40 20.37 -11.62 -20.75
C GLU A 40 21.15 -10.88 -19.65
N ARG A 41 21.88 -9.81 -20.01
CA ARG A 41 22.57 -8.98 -19.02
C ARG A 41 21.62 -8.35 -18.01
N LEU A 42 20.48 -7.82 -18.47
CA LEU A 42 19.46 -7.25 -17.59
C LEU A 42 18.78 -8.29 -16.71
N TYR A 43 18.56 -9.51 -17.23
CA TYR A 43 18.04 -10.63 -16.45
C TYR A 43 19.00 -11.03 -15.32
N LEU A 44 20.28 -11.24 -15.64
CA LEU A 44 21.30 -11.61 -14.66
C LEU A 44 21.45 -10.53 -13.58
N ALA A 45 21.52 -9.26 -13.99
CA ALA A 45 21.56 -8.12 -13.08
C ALA A 45 20.32 -8.08 -12.16
N LEU A 46 19.12 -8.17 -12.73
CA LEU A 46 17.88 -8.09 -11.96
C LEU A 46 17.76 -9.27 -10.97
N ASN A 47 18.13 -10.48 -11.39
CA ASN A 47 18.12 -11.64 -10.52
C ASN A 47 19.11 -11.48 -9.35
N ALA A 48 20.34 -11.02 -9.63
CA ALA A 48 21.34 -10.78 -8.60
C ALA A 48 20.89 -9.71 -7.60
N GLU A 49 20.33 -8.60 -8.06
CA GLU A 49 19.87 -7.51 -7.19
C GLU A 49 18.64 -7.90 -6.35
N ILE A 50 17.70 -8.69 -6.90
CA ILE A 50 16.60 -9.27 -6.10
C ILE A 50 17.17 -10.15 -4.99
N THR A 51 18.11 -11.05 -5.30
CA THR A 51 18.72 -11.93 -4.30
C THR A 51 19.49 -11.13 -3.23
N LYS A 52 20.22 -10.09 -3.61
CA LYS A 52 20.90 -9.20 -2.65
C LYS A 52 19.91 -8.48 -1.74
N SER A 53 18.78 -8.03 -2.27
CA SER A 53 17.74 -7.35 -1.47
C SER A 53 17.15 -8.26 -0.39
N HIS A 54 17.21 -9.59 -0.54
CA HIS A 54 16.82 -10.52 0.52
C HIS A 54 17.81 -10.54 1.70
N ALA A 55 19.09 -10.23 1.47
CA ALA A 55 20.10 -10.22 2.53
C ALA A 55 20.12 -8.92 3.34
N GLY A 56 19.63 -7.81 2.77
CA GLY A 56 19.59 -6.48 3.40
C GLY A 56 18.39 -6.24 4.33
N TRP A 57 17.69 -7.28 4.80
CA TRP A 57 16.40 -7.21 5.49
C TRP A 57 16.24 -6.09 6.54
N GLN A 58 15.62 -4.98 6.12
CA GLN A 58 14.90 -4.06 7.00
C GLN A 58 13.43 -3.96 6.57
N TYR A 59 12.65 -4.97 6.95
CA TYR A 59 11.22 -4.95 7.35
C TYR A 59 10.14 -4.16 6.55
N ALA A 60 10.40 -3.56 5.39
CA ALA A 60 9.43 -2.63 4.78
C ALA A 60 8.43 -3.26 3.78
N TYR A 61 8.74 -4.38 3.11
CA TYR A 61 7.95 -4.87 1.96
C TYR A 61 7.64 -6.37 1.97
N HIS A 62 7.05 -6.87 3.06
CA HIS A 62 6.74 -8.29 3.21
C HIS A 62 5.87 -8.86 2.08
N SER A 63 5.00 -8.06 1.45
CA SER A 63 4.07 -8.54 0.41
C SER A 63 4.73 -8.85 -0.92
N LEU A 64 5.85 -8.18 -1.20
CA LEU A 64 6.63 -8.35 -2.42
C LEU A 64 7.70 -9.44 -2.28
N GLY A 65 8.21 -9.65 -1.05
CA GLY A 65 9.24 -10.64 -0.76
C GLY A 65 10.66 -10.15 -1.04
N PHE A 66 10.82 -8.92 -1.51
CA PHE A 66 12.10 -8.24 -1.77
C PHE A 66 11.95 -6.73 -1.48
N ASP A 67 13.05 -6.00 -1.42
CA ASP A 67 13.04 -4.55 -1.18
C ASP A 67 13.10 -3.75 -2.51
N PRO A 68 11.99 -3.11 -2.95
CA PRO A 68 11.99 -2.25 -4.12
C PRO A 68 12.83 -0.97 -3.94
N ASP A 69 12.98 -0.44 -2.72
CA ASP A 69 13.75 0.78 -2.52
C ASP A 69 15.25 0.52 -2.76
N PHE A 70 15.72 -0.65 -2.36
CA PHE A 70 17.06 -1.15 -2.69
C PHE A 70 17.30 -1.18 -4.21
N LEU A 71 16.30 -1.62 -4.98
CA LEU A 71 16.37 -1.72 -6.44
C LEU A 71 16.33 -0.38 -7.19
N ILE A 72 15.93 0.71 -6.53
CA ILE A 72 15.86 2.06 -7.10
C ILE A 72 17.06 2.92 -6.70
N HIS A 73 17.42 2.89 -5.42
CA HIS A 73 18.24 3.93 -4.81
C HIS A 73 19.71 3.56 -4.62
N ASP A 74 20.06 2.26 -4.57
CA ASP A 74 21.47 1.88 -4.46
C ASP A 74 22.22 2.25 -5.75
N PRO A 75 23.42 2.85 -5.69
CA PRO A 75 24.20 3.25 -6.88
C PRO A 75 24.51 2.09 -7.84
N ASN A 76 24.56 0.86 -7.31
CA ASN A 76 24.74 -0.38 -8.04
C ASN A 76 23.44 -1.18 -8.18
N SER A 77 22.27 -0.61 -7.90
CA SER A 77 20.98 -1.27 -8.14
C SER A 77 20.64 -1.43 -9.62
N ILE A 78 19.55 -2.15 -9.88
CA ILE A 78 19.08 -2.43 -11.23
C ILE A 78 18.68 -1.16 -12.00
N ALA A 79 18.19 -0.10 -11.33
CA ALA A 79 17.77 1.12 -12.01
C ALA A 79 18.95 1.89 -12.66
N PRO A 80 20.04 2.23 -11.94
CA PRO A 80 21.27 2.76 -12.55
C PRO A 80 21.93 1.80 -13.54
N GLN A 81 21.92 0.49 -13.30
CA GLN A 81 22.47 -0.49 -14.25
C GLN A 81 21.71 -0.51 -15.57
N THR A 82 20.38 -0.52 -15.53
CA THR A 82 19.53 -0.42 -16.74
C THR A 82 19.81 0.88 -17.47
N ARG A 83 19.92 2.00 -16.75
CA ARG A 83 20.25 3.29 -17.36
C ARG A 83 21.60 3.28 -18.08
N ARG A 84 22.61 2.61 -17.53
CA ARG A 84 23.93 2.42 -18.18
C ARG A 84 23.82 1.57 -19.44
N GLU A 85 23.04 0.50 -19.40
CA GLU A 85 22.81 -0.39 -20.56
C GLU A 85 22.14 0.32 -21.74
N PHE A 86 21.29 1.31 -21.46
CA PHE A 86 20.67 2.19 -22.46
C PHE A 86 21.46 3.50 -22.69
N ARG A 87 22.74 3.55 -22.30
CA ARG A 87 23.65 4.70 -22.52
C ARG A 87 23.11 6.03 -21.97
N GLY A 88 22.31 5.97 -20.91
CA GLY A 88 21.68 7.15 -20.31
C GLY A 88 20.43 7.66 -21.03
N ASP A 89 19.99 7.03 -22.14
CA ASP A 89 18.77 7.41 -22.86
C ASP A 89 17.52 7.15 -22.01
N VAL A 90 16.97 8.24 -21.50
CA VAL A 90 15.79 8.22 -20.63
C VAL A 90 14.55 7.69 -21.36
N ALA A 91 14.37 8.02 -22.63
CA ALA A 91 13.20 7.59 -23.39
C ALA A 91 13.24 6.09 -23.64
N ALA A 92 14.41 5.57 -24.05
CA ALA A 92 14.61 4.14 -24.27
C ALA A 92 14.45 3.31 -22.98
N VAL A 93 14.95 3.80 -21.84
CA VAL A 93 14.75 3.15 -20.54
C VAL A 93 13.26 3.12 -20.17
N CYS A 94 12.55 4.23 -20.31
CA CYS A 94 11.11 4.27 -20.01
C CYS A 94 10.32 3.33 -20.94
N ALA A 95 10.66 3.29 -22.23
CA ALA A 95 10.06 2.38 -23.19
C ALA A 95 10.30 0.92 -22.80
N PHE A 96 11.50 0.58 -22.33
CA PHE A 96 11.84 -0.75 -21.83
C PHE A 96 11.00 -1.15 -20.60
N TYR A 97 10.92 -0.26 -19.60
CA TYR A 97 10.11 -0.51 -18.40
C TYR A 97 8.62 -0.69 -18.72
N TYR A 98 8.04 0.20 -19.52
CA TYR A 98 6.65 0.06 -19.95
C TYR A 98 6.42 -1.19 -20.80
N PHE A 99 7.36 -1.54 -21.68
CA PHE A 99 7.27 -2.73 -22.50
C PHE A 99 7.16 -3.99 -21.63
N TYR A 100 8.06 -4.17 -20.67
CA TYR A 100 8.04 -5.35 -19.80
C TYR A 100 6.86 -5.34 -18.83
N TYR A 101 6.45 -4.17 -18.32
CA TYR A 101 5.22 -4.05 -17.54
C TYR A 101 3.99 -4.48 -18.34
N ARG A 102 3.85 -4.03 -19.60
CA ARG A 102 2.75 -4.47 -20.47
C ARG A 102 2.85 -5.97 -20.75
N ARG A 103 4.06 -6.48 -20.97
CA ARG A 103 4.32 -7.88 -21.29
C ARG A 103 3.91 -8.82 -20.16
N ILE A 104 4.25 -8.51 -18.91
CA ILE A 104 3.80 -9.33 -17.76
C ILE A 104 2.28 -9.32 -17.62
N ARG A 105 1.61 -8.19 -17.91
CA ARG A 105 0.14 -8.13 -17.89
C ARG A 105 -0.50 -9.00 -18.97
N GLN A 106 0.16 -9.16 -20.12
CA GLN A 106 -0.33 -9.98 -21.24
C GLN A 106 0.01 -11.47 -21.08
N LYS A 107 1.22 -11.80 -20.60
CA LYS A 107 1.75 -13.17 -20.59
C LYS A 107 1.69 -13.84 -19.21
N ARG A 108 1.60 -13.06 -18.14
CA ARG A 108 1.58 -13.50 -16.73
C ARG A 108 0.43 -12.85 -15.95
N SER A 109 -0.72 -12.64 -16.61
CA SER A 109 -1.88 -11.94 -16.02
C SER A 109 -2.33 -12.54 -14.69
N GLN A 110 -2.37 -13.87 -14.59
CA GLN A 110 -2.75 -14.59 -13.36
C GLN A 110 -1.80 -14.29 -12.20
N GLU A 111 -0.49 -14.25 -12.45
CA GLU A 111 0.51 -13.94 -11.41
C GLU A 111 0.48 -12.46 -11.00
N VAL A 112 0.20 -11.56 -11.94
CA VAL A 112 -0.06 -10.14 -11.62
C VAL A 112 -1.27 -10.02 -10.70
N VAL A 113 -2.38 -10.69 -11.03
CA VAL A 113 -3.59 -10.70 -10.21
C VAL A 113 -3.31 -11.32 -8.83
N LYS A 114 -2.57 -12.42 -8.77
CA LYS A 114 -2.18 -13.07 -7.51
C LYS A 114 -1.33 -12.17 -6.61
N LYS A 115 -0.38 -11.42 -7.18
CA LYS A 115 0.40 -10.39 -6.45
C LYS A 115 -0.53 -9.33 -5.87
N VAL A 116 -1.38 -8.73 -6.69
CA VAL A 116 -2.31 -7.66 -6.27
C VAL A 116 -3.28 -8.18 -5.22
N ALA A 117 -3.88 -9.35 -5.43
CA ALA A 117 -4.77 -9.99 -4.48
C ALA A 117 -4.09 -10.28 -3.14
N ARG A 118 -2.82 -10.71 -3.13
CA ARG A 118 -2.04 -10.91 -1.91
C ARG A 118 -1.85 -9.62 -1.12
N GLN A 119 -1.59 -8.51 -1.80
CA GLN A 119 -1.47 -7.19 -1.17
C GLN A 119 -2.81 -6.73 -0.59
N MET A 120 -3.90 -6.83 -1.37
CA MET A 120 -5.25 -6.50 -0.91
C MET A 120 -5.66 -7.37 0.28
N LEU A 121 -5.39 -8.68 0.23
CA LEU A 121 -5.71 -9.61 1.29
C LEU A 121 -4.98 -9.26 2.58
N ARG A 122 -3.68 -8.95 2.51
CA ARG A 122 -2.91 -8.53 3.69
C ARG A 122 -3.35 -7.19 4.25
N PHE A 123 -3.92 -6.32 3.41
CA PHE A 123 -4.45 -5.06 3.87
C PHE A 123 -5.76 -5.24 4.64
N TYR A 124 -6.68 -6.08 4.16
CA TYR A 124 -8.01 -6.28 4.76
C TYR A 124 -8.08 -7.42 5.79
N LEU A 125 -7.23 -8.43 5.73
CA LEU A 125 -7.33 -9.65 6.55
C LEU A 125 -5.99 -10.08 7.20
N PRO A 126 -6.03 -10.68 8.41
CA PRO A 126 -7.19 -10.78 9.33
C PRO A 126 -7.38 -9.51 10.19
N TYR A 127 -6.39 -8.62 10.22
CA TYR A 127 -6.44 -7.31 10.84
C TYR A 127 -6.26 -6.26 9.74
N CYS A 128 -7.17 -5.28 9.66
CA CYS A 128 -7.02 -4.19 8.70
C CYS A 128 -5.77 -3.38 9.04
N ARG A 129 -4.75 -3.47 8.18
CA ARG A 129 -3.43 -2.86 8.43
C ARG A 129 -3.47 -1.35 8.51
N ALA A 130 -4.52 -0.71 7.98
CA ALA A 130 -4.73 0.73 8.07
C ALA A 130 -4.72 1.22 9.52
N TYR A 131 -5.09 0.35 10.45
CA TYR A 131 -5.03 0.57 11.88
C TYR A 131 -3.77 -0.09 12.45
N ASP A 132 -2.81 0.72 12.89
CA ASP A 132 -1.63 0.25 13.62
C ASP A 132 -1.93 0.32 15.14
N PRO A 133 -2.12 -0.82 15.82
CA PRO A 133 -2.41 -0.84 17.25
C PRO A 133 -1.17 -0.57 18.11
N ALA A 134 0.01 -0.26 17.52
CA ALA A 134 1.25 -0.05 18.26
C ALA A 134 1.13 1.08 19.30
N ILE A 135 0.96 0.68 20.55
CA ILE A 135 0.84 1.53 21.75
C ILE A 135 2.17 2.21 22.10
N THR A 136 3.27 1.60 21.66
CA THR A 136 4.63 2.10 21.90
C THR A 136 5.33 2.34 20.59
N LYS A 137 5.70 3.59 20.31
CA LYS A 137 6.60 3.92 19.20
C LYS A 137 7.99 4.16 19.75
N LYS A 138 8.97 3.43 19.21
CA LYS A 138 10.39 3.74 19.40
C LYS A 138 10.72 4.92 18.47
N LEU A 139 10.92 6.11 19.04
CA LEU A 139 11.27 7.30 18.25
C LEU A 139 12.76 7.36 17.94
N GLY A 140 13.61 6.71 18.73
CA GLY A 140 15.06 6.71 18.52
C GLY A 140 15.45 6.23 17.12
N SER A 141 14.78 5.20 16.59
CA SER A 141 14.99 4.75 15.20
C SER A 141 14.51 5.77 14.18
N ALA A 142 13.35 6.39 14.37
CA ALA A 142 12.84 7.41 13.45
C ALA A 142 13.75 8.65 13.38
N TYR A 143 14.32 9.08 14.51
CA TYR A 143 15.32 10.14 14.53
C TYR A 143 16.62 9.71 13.83
N ARG A 144 17.05 8.46 14.01
CA ARG A 144 18.21 7.90 13.31
C ARG A 144 18.01 7.88 11.79
N ASP A 145 16.85 7.43 11.33
CA ASP A 145 16.48 7.40 9.92
C ASP A 145 16.43 8.83 9.35
N SER A 146 15.92 9.80 10.12
CA SER A 146 15.89 11.21 9.73
C SER A 146 17.31 11.76 9.55
N ILE A 147 18.22 11.47 10.49
CA ILE A 147 19.63 11.89 10.38
C ILE A 147 20.29 11.22 9.18
N ALA A 148 20.07 9.93 8.97
CA ALA A 148 20.63 9.20 7.84
C ALA A 148 20.19 9.80 6.50
N SER A 149 18.89 10.14 6.38
CA SER A 149 18.35 10.78 5.17
C SER A 149 18.95 12.16 4.88
N LEU A 150 19.27 12.92 5.92
CA LEU A 150 19.87 14.25 5.81
C LEU A 150 21.41 14.21 5.81
N SER A 151 22.01 13.03 6.01
CA SER A 151 23.46 12.85 6.02
C SER A 151 24.06 12.70 4.62
N ASP A 152 23.21 12.58 3.59
CA ASP A 152 23.63 12.64 2.19
C ASP A 152 24.53 13.86 1.93
N PRO A 153 25.65 13.74 1.17
CA PRO A 153 26.60 14.83 0.99
C PRO A 153 25.98 16.16 0.51
N ILE A 154 24.93 16.09 -0.31
CA ILE A 154 24.25 17.27 -0.84
C ILE A 154 23.43 17.93 0.26
N CYS A 155 22.60 17.15 0.96
CA CYS A 155 21.80 17.62 2.09
C CYS A 155 22.69 18.16 3.21
N ARG A 156 23.78 17.45 3.52
CA ARG A 156 24.78 17.82 4.52
C ARG A 156 25.37 19.18 4.26
N LYS A 157 25.82 19.44 3.03
CA LYS A 157 26.36 20.74 2.65
C LYS A 157 25.35 21.88 2.87
N VAL A 158 24.07 21.62 2.61
CA VAL A 158 23.00 22.63 2.76
C VAL A 158 22.70 22.90 4.22
N TRP A 159 22.51 21.86 5.04
CA TRP A 159 22.13 22.08 6.44
C TRP A 159 23.30 22.52 7.32
N THR A 160 24.56 22.16 6.99
CA THR A 160 25.73 22.67 7.72
C THR A 160 25.99 24.16 7.48
N ALA A 161 25.53 24.70 6.35
CA ALA A 161 25.62 26.13 6.03
C ALA A 161 24.62 26.99 6.82
N TYR A 162 23.64 26.38 7.51
CA TYR A 162 22.61 27.08 8.27
C TYR A 162 22.70 26.74 9.77
N PRO A 163 23.23 27.63 10.64
CA PRO A 163 23.50 27.32 12.04
C PRO A 163 22.30 26.75 12.84
N PRO A 164 21.05 27.22 12.65
CA PRO A 164 19.90 26.62 13.33
C PRO A 164 19.64 25.17 12.90
N ALA A 165 19.93 24.80 11.65
CA ALA A 165 19.84 23.42 11.21
C ALA A 165 20.95 22.54 11.78
N VAL A 166 22.15 23.08 12.01
CA VAL A 166 23.21 22.36 12.74
C VAL A 166 22.75 22.02 14.15
N GLY A 167 22.22 23.01 14.89
CA GLY A 167 21.68 22.78 16.23
C GLY A 167 20.52 21.78 16.26
N PHE A 168 19.63 21.84 15.27
CA PHE A 168 18.56 20.86 15.09
C PHE A 168 19.11 19.45 14.85
N MET A 169 20.11 19.30 13.97
CA MET A 169 20.71 18.01 13.65
C MET A 169 21.44 17.40 14.85
N THR A 170 22.20 18.19 15.60
CA THR A 170 22.86 17.74 16.84
C THR A 170 21.84 17.26 17.87
N ARG A 171 20.78 18.03 18.11
CA ARG A 171 19.70 17.60 19.03
C ARG A 171 18.99 16.34 18.54
N THR A 172 18.75 16.22 17.23
CA THR A 172 18.15 15.02 16.63
C THR A 172 19.06 13.81 16.85
N GLN A 173 20.38 13.97 16.73
CA GLN A 173 21.37 12.94 16.99
C GLN A 173 21.35 12.47 18.44
N GLU A 174 21.30 13.39 19.41
CA GLU A 174 21.12 13.05 20.82
C GLU A 174 19.82 12.25 21.05
N LEU A 175 18.71 12.70 20.45
CA LEU A 175 17.41 12.01 20.57
C LEU A 175 17.40 10.62 19.90
N SER A 176 18.20 10.41 18.85
CA SER A 176 18.34 9.11 18.16
C SER A 176 19.07 8.05 18.99
N GLN A 177 19.94 8.49 19.89
CA GLN A 177 20.72 7.64 20.79
C GLN A 177 19.93 7.32 22.07
N ARG A 178 19.00 8.20 22.45
CA ARG A 178 18.08 7.92 23.55
C ARG A 178 17.04 6.90 23.10
N GLU A 179 16.80 5.86 23.90
CA GLU A 179 15.66 4.96 23.72
C GLU A 179 14.34 5.66 24.07
N LEU A 180 14.02 6.74 23.36
CA LEU A 180 12.77 7.46 23.53
C LEU A 180 11.63 6.56 23.05
N ARG A 181 10.97 5.94 24.02
CA ARG A 181 9.74 5.19 23.84
C ARG A 181 8.62 6.16 24.14
N PHE A 182 7.91 6.60 23.09
CA PHE A 182 6.66 7.29 23.29
C PHE A 182 5.62 6.21 23.58
N GLN A 183 5.27 6.09 24.86
CA GLN A 183 4.05 5.41 25.28
C GLN A 183 2.93 6.44 25.19
N GLN A 184 1.88 6.13 24.44
CA GLN A 184 0.68 6.96 24.48
C GLN A 184 0.22 7.06 25.94
N PRO A 185 -0.05 8.27 26.48
CA PRO A 185 -0.45 8.42 27.86
C PRO A 185 -1.72 7.59 28.10
N LEU A 186 -1.57 6.55 28.93
CA LEU A 186 -2.55 5.52 29.27
C LEU A 186 -3.79 6.04 30.03
N LEU A 187 -4.09 7.33 29.96
CA LEU A 187 -5.29 7.91 30.58
C LEU A 187 -6.57 7.23 30.09
N PHE A 188 -6.56 6.62 28.90
CA PHE A 188 -7.63 5.76 28.42
C PHE A 188 -7.07 4.51 27.69
N PRO A 189 -6.94 3.35 28.36
CA PRO A 189 -6.58 2.07 27.71
C PRO A 189 -7.59 1.65 26.63
N ILE A 190 -8.73 2.35 26.55
CA ILE A 190 -9.80 2.18 25.56
C ILE A 190 -9.30 2.45 24.14
N ILE A 191 -8.41 3.41 23.91
CA ILE A 191 -8.04 3.81 22.53
C ILE A 191 -7.31 2.68 21.79
N PRO A 192 -6.23 2.06 22.32
CA PRO A 192 -5.61 0.91 21.67
C PRO A 192 -6.56 -0.28 21.46
N ILE A 193 -7.42 -0.55 22.45
CA ILE A 193 -8.40 -1.63 22.37
C ILE A 193 -9.42 -1.32 21.27
N ALA A 194 -9.93 -0.09 21.19
CA ALA A 194 -10.86 0.34 20.16
C ALA A 194 -10.22 0.27 18.77
N VAL A 195 -8.96 0.70 18.61
CA VAL A 195 -8.22 0.60 17.33
C VAL A 195 -8.05 -0.88 16.93
N PHE A 196 -7.71 -1.75 17.88
CA PHE A 196 -7.58 -3.19 17.64
C PHE A 196 -8.92 -3.83 17.23
N LEU A 197 -10.01 -3.54 17.96
CA LEU A 197 -11.36 -4.02 17.64
C LEU A 197 -11.84 -3.49 16.29
N THR A 198 -11.53 -2.23 15.98
CA THR A 198 -11.83 -1.59 14.69
C THR A 198 -11.09 -2.31 13.56
N SER A 199 -9.82 -2.64 13.77
CA SER A 199 -8.96 -3.36 12.82
C SER A 199 -9.49 -4.76 12.49
N ILE A 200 -9.86 -5.54 13.51
CA ILE A 200 -10.42 -6.90 13.33
C ILE A 200 -11.83 -6.83 12.74
N GLY A 201 -12.63 -5.89 13.23
CA GLY A 201 -14.03 -5.76 12.84
C GLY A 201 -14.23 -5.28 11.41
N TYR A 202 -13.27 -4.53 10.82
CA TYR A 202 -13.46 -3.86 9.52
C TYR A 202 -14.03 -4.78 8.44
N SER A 203 -13.39 -5.94 8.21
CA SER A 203 -13.81 -6.88 7.18
C SER A 203 -15.16 -7.52 7.48
N THR A 204 -15.45 -7.80 8.76
CA THR A 204 -16.76 -8.30 9.19
C THR A 204 -17.87 -7.26 8.96
N TRP A 205 -17.64 -6.01 9.36
CA TRP A 205 -18.57 -4.91 9.15
C TRP A 205 -18.81 -4.63 7.67
N LEU A 206 -17.77 -4.70 6.85
CA LEU A 206 -17.87 -4.59 5.40
C LEU A 206 -18.81 -5.67 4.83
N VAL A 207 -18.60 -6.94 5.20
CA VAL A 207 -19.45 -8.05 4.72
C VAL A 207 -20.90 -7.85 5.16
N ILE A 208 -21.14 -7.50 6.43
CA ILE A 208 -22.50 -7.23 6.93
C ILE A 208 -23.15 -6.08 6.17
N ALA A 209 -22.45 -4.96 6.00
CA ALA A 209 -22.96 -3.79 5.28
C ALA A 209 -23.32 -4.15 3.82
N LEU A 210 -22.47 -4.91 3.13
CA LEU A 210 -22.75 -5.35 1.76
C LEU A 210 -23.98 -6.28 1.65
N VAL A 211 -24.16 -7.20 2.61
CA VAL A 211 -25.36 -8.05 2.67
C VAL A 211 -26.62 -7.20 2.90
N LEU A 212 -26.57 -6.24 3.82
CA LEU A 212 -27.70 -5.34 4.08
C LEU A 212 -28.03 -4.44 2.88
N VAL A 213 -27.01 -3.94 2.17
CA VAL A 213 -27.18 -3.21 0.91
C VAL A 213 -27.93 -4.07 -0.11
N LEU A 214 -27.56 -5.34 -0.26
CA LEU A 214 -28.24 -6.26 -1.17
C LEU A 214 -29.71 -6.45 -0.78
N ILE A 215 -30.00 -6.62 0.51
CA ILE A 215 -31.38 -6.75 1.02
C ILE A 215 -32.21 -5.48 0.72
N VAL A 216 -31.63 -4.30 0.95
CA VAL A 216 -32.28 -3.00 0.66
C VAL A 216 -32.51 -2.84 -0.84
N ALA A 217 -31.56 -3.24 -1.69
CA ALA A 217 -31.67 -3.16 -3.14
C ALA A 217 -32.77 -4.08 -3.69
N LEU A 218 -32.89 -5.31 -3.17
CA LEU A 218 -33.92 -6.28 -3.59
C LEU A 218 -35.32 -5.89 -3.12
N ASN A 219 -35.44 -5.19 -2.00
CA ASN A 219 -36.73 -4.77 -1.41
C ASN A 219 -36.95 -3.26 -1.57
N SER A 220 -36.77 -2.79 -2.81
CA SER A 220 -36.62 -1.38 -3.16
C SER A 220 -37.82 -0.48 -2.81
N GLY A 221 -39.04 -1.04 -2.78
CA GLY A 221 -40.25 -0.35 -2.33
C GLY A 221 -40.39 -0.30 -0.81
N ARG A 222 -39.79 -1.27 -0.10
CA ARG A 222 -39.89 -1.36 1.37
C ARG A 222 -38.90 -0.44 2.05
N TRP A 223 -37.72 -0.11 1.52
CA TRP A 223 -36.65 0.53 2.31
C TRP A 223 -36.21 1.91 1.78
N GLY A 224 -37.15 2.73 1.29
CA GLY A 224 -36.88 4.01 0.62
C GLY A 224 -35.82 4.91 1.28
N ARG A 225 -35.93 5.17 2.59
CA ARG A 225 -34.97 5.99 3.36
C ARG A 225 -33.55 5.40 3.39
N LEU A 226 -33.43 4.08 3.52
CA LEU A 226 -32.14 3.39 3.59
C LEU A 226 -31.43 3.31 2.23
N ARG A 227 -32.13 3.49 1.11
CA ARG A 227 -31.51 3.42 -0.23
C ARG A 227 -30.44 4.49 -0.42
N PHE A 228 -30.70 5.70 0.06
CA PHE A 228 -29.72 6.79 -0.01
C PHE A 228 -28.46 6.44 0.80
N ILE A 229 -28.65 6.01 2.05
CA ILE A 229 -27.54 5.62 2.94
C ILE A 229 -26.77 4.43 2.36
N ALA A 230 -27.47 3.39 1.89
CA ALA A 230 -26.87 2.23 1.23
C ALA A 230 -26.03 2.63 0.01
N THR A 231 -26.50 3.59 -0.79
CA THR A 231 -25.75 4.10 -1.95
C THR A 231 -24.47 4.80 -1.52
N MET A 232 -24.52 5.64 -0.48
CA MET A 232 -23.32 6.28 0.07
C MET A 232 -22.33 5.25 0.64
N VAL A 233 -22.82 4.23 1.35
CA VAL A 233 -21.99 3.14 1.89
C VAL A 233 -21.24 2.43 0.76
N VAL A 234 -21.95 2.01 -0.29
CA VAL A 234 -21.33 1.37 -1.46
C VAL A 234 -20.29 2.28 -2.10
N PHE A 235 -20.63 3.55 -2.29
CA PHE A 235 -19.71 4.52 -2.89
C PHE A 235 -18.40 4.65 -2.08
N VAL A 236 -18.49 4.84 -0.77
CA VAL A 236 -17.31 5.04 0.08
C VAL A 236 -16.46 3.77 0.20
N PHE A 237 -17.09 2.60 0.33
CA PHE A 237 -16.34 1.33 0.32
C PHE A 237 -15.69 1.05 -1.04
N ALA A 238 -16.39 1.30 -2.15
CA ALA A 238 -15.84 1.15 -3.48
C ALA A 238 -14.69 2.12 -3.74
N PHE A 239 -14.83 3.39 -3.34
CA PHE A 239 -13.77 4.38 -3.42
C PHE A 239 -12.52 3.93 -2.65
N ASN A 240 -12.70 3.49 -1.41
CA ASN A 240 -11.61 2.94 -0.59
C ASN A 240 -10.91 1.75 -1.28
N ALA A 241 -11.70 0.81 -1.79
CA ALA A 241 -11.19 -0.38 -2.47
C ALA A 241 -10.42 -0.03 -3.76
N ILE A 242 -10.90 0.94 -4.55
CA ILE A 242 -10.23 1.42 -5.75
C ILE A 242 -8.90 2.08 -5.41
N CYS A 243 -8.86 2.95 -4.38
CA CYS A 243 -7.60 3.55 -3.94
C CYS A 243 -6.59 2.50 -3.45
N CYS A 244 -7.04 1.48 -2.71
CA CYS A 244 -6.17 0.38 -2.29
C CYS A 244 -5.68 -0.44 -3.48
N LEU A 245 -6.56 -0.72 -4.45
CA LEU A 245 -6.23 -1.43 -5.68
C LEU A 245 -5.20 -0.67 -6.52
N GLU A 246 -5.36 0.64 -6.67
CA GLU A 246 -4.40 1.49 -7.38
C GLU A 246 -3.02 1.41 -6.74
N VAL A 247 -2.94 1.54 -5.41
CA VAL A 247 -1.67 1.43 -4.67
C VAL A 247 -1.08 0.01 -4.81
N ALA A 248 -1.89 -1.06 -4.78
CA ALA A 248 -1.40 -2.42 -4.96
C ALA A 248 -0.88 -2.71 -6.39
N ILE A 249 -1.44 -2.01 -7.38
CA ILE A 249 -0.99 -2.09 -8.77
C ILE A 249 0.30 -1.28 -8.95
N ILE A 250 0.35 -0.04 -8.50
CA ILE A 250 1.46 0.88 -8.81
C ILE A 250 2.63 0.71 -7.83
N SER A 251 2.33 0.42 -6.57
CA SER A 251 3.26 0.44 -5.45
C SER A 251 3.05 -0.76 -4.51
N SER A 252 3.30 -0.57 -3.22
CA SER A 252 3.03 -1.54 -2.17
C SER A 252 2.13 -0.95 -1.10
N LEU A 253 1.15 -1.73 -0.66
CA LEU A 253 0.33 -1.42 0.52
C LEU A 253 1.12 -1.51 1.84
N ASP A 254 2.37 -1.98 1.83
CA ASP A 254 3.19 -2.00 3.05
C ASP A 254 3.82 -0.62 3.37
N LEU A 255 3.77 0.33 2.42
CA LEU A 255 4.35 1.66 2.58
C LEU A 255 3.55 2.53 3.55
N ARG A 256 4.19 2.94 4.64
CA ARG A 256 3.57 3.73 5.73
C ARG A 256 2.88 5.02 5.25
N ARG A 257 3.39 5.66 4.19
CA ARG A 257 2.78 6.88 3.65
C ARG A 257 1.38 6.64 3.08
N TYR A 258 1.19 5.55 2.33
CA TYR A 258 -0.12 5.20 1.78
C TYR A 258 -1.05 4.69 2.88
N MET A 259 -0.51 3.99 3.87
CA MET A 259 -1.26 3.49 5.02
C MET A 259 -1.97 4.60 5.80
N THR A 260 -1.32 5.76 6.02
CA THR A 260 -1.94 6.89 6.71
C THR A 260 -3.15 7.45 5.95
N VAL A 261 -3.03 7.61 4.62
CA VAL A 261 -4.15 8.12 3.79
C VAL A 261 -5.29 7.10 3.74
N GLN A 262 -4.94 5.82 3.64
CA GLN A 262 -5.89 4.73 3.63
C GLN A 262 -6.63 4.61 4.97
N MET A 263 -5.97 4.86 6.11
CA MET A 263 -6.58 4.88 7.44
C MET A 263 -7.78 5.83 7.53
N TYR A 264 -7.64 7.06 7.05
CA TYR A 264 -8.75 8.02 7.07
C TYR A 264 -9.93 7.55 6.20
N SER A 265 -9.61 7.01 5.02
CA SER A 265 -10.62 6.49 4.10
C SER A 265 -11.32 5.25 4.67
N THR A 266 -10.59 4.33 5.32
CA THR A 266 -11.18 3.13 5.96
C THR A 266 -12.03 3.51 7.16
N LEU A 267 -11.60 4.50 7.95
CA LEU A 267 -12.37 4.99 9.10
C LEU A 267 -13.71 5.60 8.67
N LEU A 268 -13.70 6.45 7.65
CA LEU A 268 -14.93 7.00 7.09
C LEU A 268 -15.87 5.90 6.59
N ALA A 269 -15.33 4.92 5.84
CA ALA A 269 -16.11 3.79 5.34
C ALA A 269 -16.73 2.97 6.47
N GLN A 270 -15.95 2.71 7.53
CA GLN A 270 -16.40 1.92 8.67
C GLN A 270 -17.45 2.64 9.52
N LEU A 271 -17.30 3.95 9.76
CA LEU A 271 -18.30 4.76 10.46
C LEU A 271 -19.61 4.83 9.68
N LEU A 272 -19.53 5.02 8.35
CA LEU A 272 -20.70 5.05 7.49
C LEU A 272 -21.40 3.68 7.43
N GLY A 273 -20.63 2.59 7.35
CA GLY A 273 -21.14 1.23 7.44
C GLY A 273 -21.85 0.95 8.78
N PHE A 274 -21.25 1.40 9.89
CA PHE A 274 -21.86 1.26 11.22
C PHE A 274 -23.17 2.05 11.31
N TRP A 275 -23.19 3.30 10.85
CA TRP A 275 -24.40 4.12 10.83
C TRP A 275 -25.50 3.46 9.99
N PHE A 276 -25.16 2.92 8.83
CA PHE A 276 -26.13 2.19 7.99
C PHE A 276 -26.70 0.95 8.67
N ILE A 277 -25.87 0.16 9.35
CA ILE A 277 -26.33 -1.01 10.12
C ILE A 277 -27.30 -0.57 11.24
N LEU A 278 -26.97 0.51 11.95
CA LEU A 278 -27.82 1.05 13.02
C LEU A 278 -29.19 1.50 12.47
N GLU A 279 -29.20 2.28 11.39
CA GLU A 279 -30.44 2.73 10.73
C GLU A 279 -31.28 1.57 10.23
N PHE A 280 -30.63 0.51 9.70
CA PHE A 280 -31.31 -0.71 9.28
C PHE A 280 -32.00 -1.39 10.47
N VAL A 281 -31.31 -1.52 11.61
CA VAL A 281 -31.86 -2.13 12.83
C VAL A 281 -33.01 -1.29 13.40
N ILE A 282 -32.86 0.03 13.46
CA ILE A 282 -33.91 0.95 13.94
C ILE A 282 -35.16 0.81 13.06
N GLN A 283 -35.01 0.86 11.74
CA GLN A 283 -36.16 0.76 10.85
C GLN A 283 -36.82 -0.63 10.88
N MET A 284 -36.04 -1.71 11.09
CA MET A 284 -36.62 -3.04 11.36
C MET A 284 -37.45 -3.06 12.65
N TRP A 285 -36.96 -2.41 13.70
CA TRP A 285 -37.64 -2.35 14.99
C TRP A 285 -38.94 -1.55 14.93
N GLU A 286 -38.91 -0.36 14.32
CA GLU A 286 -40.08 0.49 14.08
C GLU A 286 -41.20 -0.27 13.36
N ARG A 287 -40.85 -1.10 12.38
CA ARG A 287 -41.82 -1.91 11.63
C ARG A 287 -42.41 -3.04 12.43
N ARG A 288 -41.60 -3.75 13.21
CA ARG A 288 -42.12 -4.81 14.09
C ARG A 288 -43.13 -4.25 15.09
N LEU A 289 -42.91 -3.03 15.58
CA LEU A 289 -43.86 -2.35 16.45
C LEU A 289 -45.15 -1.99 15.71
N GLN A 290 -45.06 -1.49 14.47
CA GLN A 290 -46.23 -1.19 13.62
C GLN A 290 -47.05 -2.46 13.32
N ASP A 291 -46.41 -3.53 12.85
CA ASP A 291 -47.05 -4.82 12.54
C ASP A 291 -47.71 -5.47 13.77
N ALA A 292 -47.20 -5.20 14.98
CA ALA A 292 -47.78 -5.69 16.23
C ALA A 292 -48.96 -4.83 16.73
N SER A 293 -49.06 -3.58 16.27
CA SER A 293 -50.10 -2.62 16.65
C SER A 293 -51.31 -2.58 15.70
N GLU A 294 -51.19 -3.14 14.49
CA GLU A 294 -52.32 -3.32 13.58
C GLU A 294 -53.10 -4.60 13.93
N PRO A 295 -54.40 -4.51 14.30
CA PRO A 295 -55.22 -5.69 14.48
C PRO A 295 -55.38 -6.39 13.12
N ARG A 296 -55.10 -7.71 13.10
CA ARG A 296 -55.43 -8.55 11.94
C ARG A 296 -56.95 -8.58 11.77
N SER A 297 -57.45 -7.75 10.85
CA SER A 297 -58.83 -7.79 10.35
C SER A 297 -59.05 -8.96 9.42
#